data_AF-A0AAD3N231-F1
#
_entry.id   AF-A0AAD3N231-F1
#
_cell.length_a   1.000
_cell.length_b   1.000
_cell.length_c   1.000
_cell.angle_alpha   90.00
_cell.angle_beta   90.00
_cell.angle_gamma   90.00
#
_symmetry.space_group_name_H-M   'P 1'
#
loop_
_entity.id
_entity.type
_entity.pdbx_description
1 polymer ?
#
loop_
_entity_poly.entity_id
_entity_poly.type
_entity_poly.pdbx_seq_one_letter_code
_entity_poly.pdbx_strand_id
1 'polypeptide(L)'
;MQSHQNRSILSSVGSQLDLRTLRAVRVLRPLKLVSGIPSLQVVLKSIMKAMIPLLQIGLLLFVAILMFAIIGLEFYMGKFHKTCYDEITGDVVDELPCGDELPSRLCPNGTQCRDGWLGPNYGITQFDNILFAVLTVFQCITMEGWTDMLYYSNDVEGSAWNWMYYIPLIIIGSFFMLNLVLGVLSGEFAKERERVENRSEFLKLRRQQQIERELNGYLEWICKAEEVILAEEDATGNFDGARRRPTIKTKNNKTELLNPEEGEDNMGDAVGFARSSIKSGKEGSNYSKKERRMRFFIRKIVKTQAFYWTVLCLVGLNTICVAAVHYNQPELLSDFL
;
A
#
# COMPACT_ATOMS: atom_id res chain seq x y z
N MET A 1 2.43 9.27 61.71
CA MET A 1 1.31 8.65 60.95
C MET A 1 1.33 9.06 59.47
N GLN A 2 2.47 8.95 58.77
CA GLN A 2 2.60 9.31 57.34
C GLN A 2 3.46 8.34 56.52
N SER A 3 3.96 7.24 57.12
CA SER A 3 4.75 6.21 56.43
C SER A 3 3.94 4.96 56.03
N HIS A 4 2.70 4.82 56.49
CA HIS A 4 1.86 3.65 56.22
C HIS A 4 0.92 3.80 55.00
N GLN A 5 0.71 5.01 54.49
CA GLN A 5 -0.20 5.26 53.35
C GLN A 5 0.45 5.01 51.98
N ASN A 6 1.78 5.17 51.86
CA ASN A 6 2.47 5.00 50.57
C ASN A 6 2.75 3.54 50.20
N ARG A 7 2.58 2.59 51.14
CA ARG A 7 2.72 1.16 50.85
C ARG A 7 1.45 0.50 50.29
N SER A 8 0.27 1.09 50.47
CA SER A 8 -0.98 0.50 49.97
C SER A 8 -1.24 0.79 48.48
N ILE A 9 -0.69 1.87 47.94
CA ILE A 9 -0.85 2.24 46.53
C ILE A 9 0.01 1.34 45.62
N LEU A 10 1.20 0.91 46.07
CA LEU A 10 2.00 -0.06 45.32
C LEU A 10 1.45 -1.50 45.41
N SER A 11 0.68 -1.83 46.45
CA SER A 11 0.09 -3.17 46.61
C SER A 11 -1.27 -3.34 45.92
N SER A 12 -2.03 -2.26 45.67
CA SER A 12 -3.28 -2.34 44.91
C SER A 12 -3.07 -2.40 43.39
N VAL A 13 -2.04 -1.74 42.86
CA VAL A 13 -1.68 -1.84 41.42
C VAL A 13 -1.13 -3.23 41.07
N GLY A 14 -0.50 -3.92 42.03
CA GLY A 14 0.04 -5.27 41.84
C GLY A 14 -0.98 -6.42 41.93
N SER A 15 -2.18 -6.19 42.49
CA SER A 15 -3.15 -7.26 42.78
C SER A 15 -4.34 -7.35 41.80
N GLN A 16 -4.49 -6.39 40.88
CA GLN A 16 -5.51 -6.40 39.81
C GLN A 16 -4.94 -6.53 38.38
N LEU A 17 -3.63 -6.78 38.23
CA LEU A 17 -3.10 -7.30 36.96
C LEU A 17 -3.54 -8.76 36.82
N ASP A 18 -4.81 -8.91 36.46
CA ASP A 18 -5.52 -10.16 36.28
C ASP A 18 -4.71 -11.07 35.35
N LEU A 19 -4.52 -12.34 35.74
CA LEU A 19 -3.81 -13.35 34.93
C LEU A 19 -4.44 -13.50 33.53
N ARG A 20 -5.68 -13.01 33.36
CA ARG A 20 -6.37 -12.85 32.08
C ARG A 20 -5.67 -11.84 31.15
N THR A 21 -5.19 -10.71 31.63
CA THR A 21 -4.48 -9.69 30.86
C THR A 21 -3.15 -10.23 30.33
N LEU A 22 -2.46 -11.09 31.10
CA LEU A 22 -1.25 -11.79 30.64
C LEU A 22 -1.52 -12.81 29.52
N ARG A 23 -2.76 -13.30 29.37
CA ARG A 23 -3.13 -14.14 28.21
C ARG A 23 -3.19 -13.33 26.92
N ALA A 24 -3.45 -12.01 26.99
CA ALA A 24 -3.43 -11.14 25.82
C ALA A 24 -2.03 -11.05 25.17
N VAL A 25 -0.94 -11.21 25.93
CA VAL A 25 0.44 -11.27 25.41
C VAL A 25 0.61 -12.39 24.36
N ARG A 26 -0.24 -13.41 24.37
CA ARG A 26 -0.25 -14.45 23.34
C ARG A 26 -0.57 -13.90 21.94
N VAL A 27 -1.18 -12.71 21.82
CA VAL A 27 -1.40 -11.99 20.57
C VAL A 27 -0.07 -11.58 19.89
N LEU A 28 1.03 -11.52 20.63
CA LEU A 28 2.37 -11.24 20.10
C LEU A 28 3.05 -12.49 19.52
N ARG A 29 2.48 -13.69 19.71
CA ARG A 29 3.08 -14.94 19.20
C ARG A 29 3.30 -14.94 17.67
N PRO A 30 2.39 -14.42 16.84
CA PRO A 30 2.63 -14.27 15.40
C PRO A 30 3.84 -13.40 15.06
N LEU A 31 4.25 -12.45 15.91
CA LEU A 31 5.48 -11.66 15.68
C LEU A 31 6.74 -12.52 15.72
N LYS A 32 6.71 -13.72 16.35
CA LYS A 32 7.82 -14.69 16.24
C LYS A 32 8.03 -15.20 14.80
N LEU A 33 7.02 -15.10 13.93
CA LEU A 33 7.18 -15.40 12.50
C LEU A 33 8.13 -14.41 11.82
N VAL A 34 8.16 -13.15 12.28
CA VAL A 34 9.16 -12.15 11.84
C VAL A 34 10.56 -12.64 12.16
N SER A 35 10.79 -13.18 13.35
CA SER A 35 12.10 -13.74 13.70
C SER A 35 12.43 -15.05 12.98
N GLY A 36 11.43 -15.79 12.50
CA GLY A 36 11.62 -17.04 11.76
C GLY A 36 11.94 -16.84 10.28
N ILE A 37 11.45 -15.75 9.66
CA ILE A 37 11.58 -15.50 8.23
C ILE A 37 12.58 -14.36 7.99
N PRO A 38 13.80 -14.63 7.46
CA PRO A 38 14.85 -13.61 7.33
C PRO A 38 14.46 -12.45 6.40
N SER A 39 13.62 -12.66 5.39
CA SER A 39 13.13 -11.58 4.52
C SER A 39 12.27 -10.55 5.27
N LEU A 40 11.41 -11.00 6.21
CA LEU A 40 10.54 -10.10 6.98
C LEU A 40 11.33 -9.29 8.02
N GLN A 41 12.42 -9.86 8.57
CA GLN A 41 13.34 -9.12 9.45
C GLN A 41 13.99 -7.94 8.74
N VAL A 42 14.40 -8.11 7.49
CA VAL A 42 15.01 -7.04 6.69
C VAL A 42 14.01 -5.91 6.48
N VAL A 43 12.77 -6.23 6.12
CA VAL A 43 11.71 -5.24 5.92
C VAL A 43 11.41 -4.46 7.21
N LEU A 44 11.19 -5.16 8.33
CA LEU A 44 10.85 -4.51 9.59
C LEU A 44 11.99 -3.64 10.13
N LYS A 45 13.25 -4.09 9.97
CA LYS A 45 14.43 -3.29 10.34
C LYS A 45 14.54 -2.02 9.50
N SER A 46 14.19 -2.07 8.21
CA SER A 46 14.14 -0.90 7.34
C SER A 46 13.05 0.08 7.78
N ILE A 47 11.85 -0.40 8.13
CA ILE A 47 10.75 0.44 8.64
C ILE A 47 11.15 1.14 9.94
N MET A 48 11.73 0.41 10.90
CA MET A 48 12.18 0.99 12.16
C MET A 48 13.22 2.09 11.98
N LYS A 49 14.11 1.94 10.99
CA LYS A 49 15.11 2.96 10.65
C LYS A 49 14.47 4.21 10.02
N ALA A 50 13.43 4.04 9.21
CA ALA A 50 12.66 5.14 8.62
C ALA A 50 11.76 5.88 9.62
N MET A 51 11.38 5.23 10.74
CA MET A 51 10.56 5.86 11.78
C MET A 51 11.30 6.92 12.60
N ILE A 52 12.63 6.80 12.76
CA ILE A 52 13.45 7.74 13.53
C ILE A 52 13.35 9.18 13.02
N PRO A 53 13.56 9.48 11.71
CA PRO A 53 13.40 10.84 11.20
C PRO A 53 11.95 11.33 11.34
N LEU A 54 10.95 10.47 11.11
CA LEU A 54 9.53 10.82 11.28
C LEU A 54 9.19 11.23 12.72
N LEU A 55 9.88 10.69 13.73
CA LEU A 55 9.63 11.05 15.14
C LEU A 55 9.99 12.50 15.45
N GLN A 56 11.06 13.05 14.86
CA GLN A 56 11.46 14.45 15.09
C GLN A 56 10.39 15.42 14.60
N ILE A 57 9.77 15.08 13.47
CA ILE A 57 8.63 15.78 12.89
C ILE A 57 7.35 15.56 13.70
N GLY A 58 7.12 14.32 14.14
CA GLY A 58 6.02 14.00 15.04
C GLY A 58 6.07 14.81 16.33
N LEU A 59 7.28 15.12 16.83
CA LEU A 59 7.46 16.00 17.98
C LEU A 59 7.06 17.45 17.66
N LEU A 60 7.44 17.98 16.50
CA LEU A 60 7.02 19.31 16.05
C LEU A 60 5.48 19.39 15.92
N LEU A 61 4.85 18.36 15.32
CA LEU A 61 3.40 18.22 15.28
C LEU A 61 2.82 18.26 16.70
N PHE A 62 3.36 17.43 17.60
CA PHE A 62 2.81 17.28 18.94
C PHE A 62 2.85 18.61 19.71
N VAL A 63 3.91 19.41 19.54
CA VAL A 63 3.98 20.76 20.10
C VAL A 63 2.90 21.68 19.49
N ALA A 64 2.68 21.62 18.18
CA ALA A 64 1.61 22.40 17.55
C ALA A 64 0.21 22.00 18.04
N ILE A 65 -0.06 20.68 18.18
CA ILE A 65 -1.29 20.16 18.78
C ILE A 65 -1.46 20.68 20.20
N LEU A 66 -0.40 20.63 21.02
CA LEU A 66 -0.43 21.13 22.39
C LEU A 66 -0.79 22.61 22.46
N MET A 67 -0.27 23.45 21.56
CA MET A 67 -0.63 24.87 21.53
C MET A 67 -2.13 25.06 21.28
N PHE A 68 -2.68 24.41 20.26
CA PHE A 68 -4.12 24.50 19.96
C PHE A 68 -5.00 23.86 21.05
N ALA A 69 -4.51 22.82 21.73
CA ALA A 69 -5.22 22.18 22.83
C ALA A 69 -5.30 23.11 24.06
N ILE A 70 -4.22 23.84 24.38
CA ILE A 70 -4.24 24.84 25.47
C ILE A 70 -5.21 25.96 25.14
N ILE A 71 -5.17 26.51 23.91
CA ILE A 71 -6.10 27.57 23.47
C ILE A 71 -7.55 27.07 23.54
N GLY A 72 -7.83 25.86 23.04
CA GLY A 72 -9.17 25.28 23.07
C GLY A 72 -9.67 24.99 24.49
N LEU A 73 -8.76 24.58 25.39
CA LEU A 73 -9.07 24.39 26.80
C LEU A 73 -9.49 25.71 27.44
N GLU A 74 -8.77 26.80 27.21
CA GLU A 74 -9.13 28.11 27.78
C GLU A 74 -10.50 28.62 27.28
N PHE A 75 -10.87 28.34 26.02
CA PHE A 75 -12.16 28.78 25.48
C PHE A 75 -13.33 27.89 25.90
N TYR A 76 -13.14 26.56 25.88
CA TYR A 76 -14.27 25.63 25.98
C TYR A 76 -14.30 24.80 27.27
N MET A 77 -13.54 25.18 28.30
CA MET A 77 -13.53 24.48 29.58
C MET A 77 -14.93 24.38 30.20
N GLY A 78 -15.40 23.15 30.45
CA GLY A 78 -16.65 22.86 31.14
C GLY A 78 -17.91 23.16 30.33
N LYS A 79 -17.77 23.57 29.06
CA LYS A 79 -18.88 24.05 28.23
C LYS A 79 -19.74 22.93 27.65
N PHE A 80 -19.19 21.72 27.49
CA PHE A 80 -19.86 20.60 26.83
C PHE A 80 -20.67 19.69 27.77
N HIS A 81 -20.97 20.12 28.99
CA HIS A 81 -21.64 19.30 30.02
C HIS A 81 -23.14 19.59 30.19
N LYS A 82 -23.70 20.43 29.32
CA LYS A 82 -25.11 20.80 29.28
C LYS A 82 -25.81 20.16 28.11
N THR A 83 -27.01 19.61 28.35
CA THR A 83 -27.89 19.09 27.30
C THR A 83 -29.36 19.35 27.65
N CYS A 84 -30.27 19.11 26.71
CA CYS A 84 -31.70 19.31 26.91
C CYS A 84 -32.32 18.11 27.63
N TYR A 85 -32.90 18.37 28.79
CA TYR A 85 -33.67 17.40 29.57
C TYR A 85 -35.16 17.70 29.48
N ASP A 86 -35.99 16.67 29.38
CA ASP A 86 -37.44 16.80 29.48
C ASP A 86 -37.84 17.28 30.88
N GLU A 87 -38.72 18.30 30.97
CA GLU A 87 -39.13 18.85 32.26
C GLU A 87 -39.92 17.85 33.13
N ILE A 88 -40.61 16.90 32.50
CA ILE A 88 -41.52 15.94 33.15
C ILE A 88 -40.79 14.63 33.45
N THR A 89 -40.13 14.02 32.46
CA THR A 89 -39.48 12.71 32.65
C THR A 89 -38.08 12.83 33.22
N GLY A 90 -37.40 13.96 32.99
CA GLY A 90 -36.00 14.14 33.36
C GLY A 90 -35.03 13.31 32.51
N ASP A 91 -35.49 12.77 31.38
CA ASP A 91 -34.65 12.05 30.43
C ASP A 91 -33.96 13.02 29.46
N VAL A 92 -32.82 12.60 28.93
CA VAL A 92 -32.10 13.34 27.87
C VAL A 92 -32.90 13.20 26.57
N VAL A 93 -33.21 14.33 25.94
CA VAL A 93 -34.02 14.37 24.70
C VAL A 93 -33.15 14.15 23.47
N ASP A 94 -31.99 14.78 23.43
CA ASP A 94 -31.00 14.65 22.37
C ASP A 94 -29.57 14.64 22.93
N GLU A 95 -28.66 13.91 22.30
CA GLU A 95 -27.25 13.84 22.71
C GLU A 95 -26.44 15.01 22.14
N LEU A 96 -26.99 16.23 22.27
CA LEU A 96 -26.41 17.45 21.72
C LEU A 96 -26.24 18.49 22.84
N PRO A 97 -25.16 19.28 22.79
CA PRO A 97 -24.99 20.33 23.78
C PRO A 97 -26.02 21.44 23.59
N CYS A 98 -26.33 22.16 24.66
CA CYS A 98 -27.19 23.34 24.63
C CYS A 98 -26.54 24.52 25.35
N GLY A 99 -27.06 25.72 25.07
CA GLY A 99 -26.77 26.92 25.84
C GLY A 99 -28.04 27.59 26.37
N ASP A 100 -27.85 28.52 27.30
CA ASP A 100 -28.94 29.15 28.04
C ASP A 100 -29.50 30.40 27.34
N GLU A 101 -28.70 31.05 26.47
CA GLU A 101 -29.02 32.32 25.83
C GLU A 101 -28.66 32.33 24.34
N LEU A 102 -29.44 33.05 23.50
CA LEU A 102 -29.08 33.30 22.10
C LEU A 102 -27.71 34.00 22.03
N PRO A 103 -26.80 33.63 21.12
CA PRO A 103 -27.00 32.86 19.88
C PRO A 103 -26.70 31.35 19.99
N SER A 104 -26.59 30.80 21.20
CA SER A 104 -26.46 29.36 21.40
C SER A 104 -27.75 28.60 21.03
N ARG A 105 -27.66 27.28 20.97
CA ARG A 105 -28.83 26.43 20.76
C ARG A 105 -29.67 26.37 22.03
N LEU A 106 -30.87 26.90 21.93
CA LEU A 106 -31.89 26.79 22.98
C LEU A 106 -32.65 25.46 22.86
N CYS A 107 -33.02 24.91 24.01
CA CYS A 107 -33.85 23.73 24.09
C CYS A 107 -35.29 24.01 23.62
N PRO A 108 -35.96 23.04 22.94
CA PRO A 108 -37.35 23.19 22.50
C PRO A 108 -38.33 23.29 23.68
N ASN A 109 -39.54 23.81 23.42
CA ASN A 109 -40.57 24.00 24.46
C ASN A 109 -40.85 22.71 25.24
N GLY A 110 -40.87 22.81 26.57
CA GLY A 110 -41.07 21.66 27.48
C GLY A 110 -39.79 20.93 27.86
N THR A 111 -38.62 21.43 27.44
CA THR A 111 -37.31 20.91 27.82
C THR A 111 -36.42 22.03 28.37
N GLN A 112 -35.52 21.69 29.30
CA GLN A 112 -34.65 22.64 29.95
C GLN A 112 -33.18 22.25 29.76
N CYS A 113 -32.33 23.22 29.45
CA CYS A 113 -30.88 23.03 29.40
C CYS A 113 -30.36 22.85 30.84
N ARG A 114 -29.78 21.69 31.15
CA ARG A 114 -29.25 21.39 32.50
C ARG A 114 -27.85 20.79 32.42
N ASP A 115 -27.07 21.10 33.45
CA ASP A 115 -25.78 20.45 33.71
C ASP A 115 -26.00 19.01 34.20
N GLY A 116 -25.09 18.10 33.85
CA GLY A 116 -25.14 16.69 34.26
C GLY A 116 -24.94 15.70 33.12
N TRP A 117 -24.77 16.19 31.89
CA TRP A 117 -24.41 15.38 30.75
C TRP A 117 -22.91 15.09 30.76
N LEU A 118 -22.55 13.85 30.42
CA LEU A 118 -21.15 13.42 30.33
C LEU A 118 -20.38 14.15 29.22
N GLY A 119 -21.12 14.66 28.22
CA GLY A 119 -20.60 15.35 27.04
C GLY A 119 -20.68 14.50 25.77
N PRO A 120 -20.36 15.10 24.61
CA PRO A 120 -20.44 14.40 23.32
C PRO A 120 -19.54 13.17 23.28
N ASN A 121 -19.93 12.15 22.51
CA ASN A 121 -19.20 10.88 22.39
C ASN A 121 -18.86 10.24 23.74
N TYR A 122 -19.84 10.16 24.65
CA TYR A 122 -19.66 9.64 26.02
C TYR A 122 -18.55 10.38 26.81
N GLY A 123 -18.45 11.70 26.61
CA GLY A 123 -17.46 12.54 27.29
C GLY A 123 -16.02 12.36 26.82
N ILE A 124 -15.78 11.74 25.65
CA ILE A 124 -14.42 11.61 25.10
C ILE A 124 -13.97 12.92 24.45
N THR A 125 -14.86 13.56 23.69
CA THR A 125 -14.57 14.80 22.95
C THR A 125 -14.95 16.01 23.80
N GLN A 126 -14.00 16.46 24.63
CA GLN A 126 -14.16 17.56 25.57
C GLN A 126 -12.84 18.34 25.73
N PHE A 127 -12.93 19.55 26.29
CA PHE A 127 -11.79 20.45 26.47
C PHE A 127 -11.41 20.69 27.94
N ASP A 128 -11.97 19.95 28.89
CA ASP A 128 -11.77 20.22 30.33
C ASP A 128 -10.39 19.81 30.86
N ASN A 129 -9.78 18.81 30.23
CA ASN A 129 -8.44 18.32 30.59
C ASN A 129 -7.52 18.35 29.38
N ILE A 130 -6.25 18.67 29.60
CA ILE A 130 -5.26 18.77 28.53
C ILE A 130 -5.16 17.50 27.68
N LEU A 131 -5.31 16.31 28.28
CA LEU A 131 -5.24 15.04 27.54
C LEU A 131 -6.44 14.86 26.59
N PHE A 132 -7.65 15.19 27.04
CA PHE A 132 -8.86 15.13 26.21
C PHE A 132 -8.88 16.24 25.17
N ALA A 133 -8.38 17.44 25.51
CA ALA A 133 -8.20 18.53 24.56
C ALA A 133 -7.21 18.15 23.45
N VAL A 134 -6.06 17.56 23.80
CA VAL A 134 -5.08 17.03 22.82
C VAL A 134 -5.70 15.96 21.93
N LEU A 135 -6.49 15.04 22.49
CA LEU A 135 -7.18 14.00 21.73
C LEU A 135 -8.20 14.60 20.75
N THR A 136 -9.02 15.55 21.22
CA THR A 136 -10.04 16.24 20.42
C THR A 136 -9.40 17.06 19.29
N VAL A 137 -8.32 17.80 19.58
CA VAL A 137 -7.55 18.56 18.59
C VAL A 137 -6.87 17.62 17.59
N PHE A 138 -6.32 16.50 18.05
CA PHE A 138 -5.75 15.48 17.16
C PHE A 138 -6.81 14.93 16.20
N GLN A 139 -7.99 14.57 16.71
CA GLN A 139 -9.13 14.13 15.90
C GLN A 139 -9.48 15.21 14.85
N CYS A 140 -9.62 16.48 15.26
CA CYS A 140 -9.89 17.57 14.33
C CYS A 140 -8.83 17.71 13.23
N ILE A 141 -7.54 17.60 13.57
CA ILE A 141 -6.43 17.69 12.61
C ILE A 141 -6.44 16.54 11.61
N THR A 142 -6.92 15.36 12.00
CA THR A 142 -7.09 14.24 11.06
C THR A 142 -8.22 14.43 10.05
N MET A 143 -8.92 15.56 10.10
CA MET A 143 -10.08 15.90 9.26
C MET A 143 -11.27 14.93 9.44
N GLU A 144 -11.34 14.26 10.58
CA GLU A 144 -12.44 13.36 10.96
C GLU A 144 -13.20 13.98 12.14
N GLY A 145 -14.53 14.06 12.07
CA GLY A 145 -15.38 14.61 13.14
C GLY A 145 -15.17 16.10 13.50
N TRP A 146 -14.34 16.85 12.76
CA TRP A 146 -13.99 18.24 13.10
C TRP A 146 -15.17 19.21 12.95
N THR A 147 -16.06 18.97 11.99
CA THR A 147 -17.28 19.77 11.79
C THR A 147 -18.26 19.55 12.93
N ASP A 148 -18.34 18.32 13.44
CA ASP A 148 -19.21 18.00 14.56
C ASP A 148 -18.75 18.74 15.81
N MET A 149 -17.43 18.79 16.04
CA MET A 149 -16.88 19.59 17.13
C MET A 149 -17.14 21.09 16.98
N LEU A 150 -17.02 21.63 15.75
CA LEU A 150 -17.42 23.01 15.46
C LEU A 150 -18.91 23.26 15.75
N TYR A 151 -19.78 22.32 15.36
CA TYR A 151 -21.21 22.43 15.60
C TYR A 151 -21.55 22.32 17.09
N TYR A 152 -20.90 21.42 17.83
CA TYR A 152 -21.03 21.36 19.29
C TYR A 152 -20.61 22.67 19.96
N SER A 153 -19.50 23.27 19.53
CA SER A 153 -19.09 24.59 20.03
C SER A 153 -20.12 25.68 19.68
N ASN A 154 -20.72 25.63 18.48
CA ASN A 154 -21.75 26.58 18.06
C ASN A 154 -23.04 26.41 18.86
N ASP A 155 -23.41 25.18 19.19
CA ASP A 155 -24.60 24.89 19.98
C ASP A 155 -24.45 25.38 21.43
N VAL A 156 -23.23 25.44 21.98
CA VAL A 156 -22.99 25.97 23.34
C VAL A 156 -22.85 27.50 23.39
N GLU A 157 -22.02 28.09 22.53
CA GLU A 157 -21.61 29.50 22.65
C GLU A 157 -22.07 30.38 21.47
N GLY A 158 -22.67 29.75 20.46
CA GLY A 158 -23.12 30.39 19.24
C GLY A 158 -22.07 30.47 18.14
N SER A 159 -22.50 30.69 16.90
CA SER A 159 -21.64 30.54 15.71
C SER A 159 -20.69 31.72 15.42
N ALA A 160 -20.73 32.79 16.21
CA ALA A 160 -20.07 34.06 15.85
C ALA A 160 -18.53 33.98 15.84
N TRP A 161 -17.94 33.25 16.79
CA TRP A 161 -16.49 33.31 17.03
C TRP A 161 -15.77 31.95 16.88
N ASN A 162 -16.48 30.83 16.98
CA ASN A 162 -15.88 29.49 16.96
C ASN A 162 -15.10 29.18 15.68
N TRP A 163 -15.55 29.70 14.53
CA TRP A 163 -14.86 29.50 13.26
C TRP A 163 -13.42 30.07 13.27
N MET A 164 -13.13 31.10 14.08
CA MET A 164 -11.78 31.66 14.21
C MET A 164 -10.80 30.71 14.91
N TYR A 165 -11.28 29.74 15.67
CA TYR A 165 -10.46 28.68 16.25
C TYR A 165 -10.33 27.51 15.27
N TYR A 166 -11.46 26.96 14.79
CA TYR A 166 -11.46 25.74 13.99
C TYR A 166 -10.91 25.94 12.57
N ILE A 167 -11.16 27.07 11.90
CA ILE A 167 -10.66 27.27 10.53
C ILE A 167 -9.12 27.35 10.49
N PRO A 168 -8.45 28.18 11.33
CA PRO A 168 -6.99 28.14 11.42
C PRO A 168 -6.46 26.81 11.90
N LEU A 169 -7.15 26.11 12.82
CA LEU A 169 -6.78 24.76 13.24
C LEU A 169 -6.73 23.79 12.06
N ILE A 170 -7.71 23.82 11.15
CA ILE A 170 -7.72 22.92 9.97
C ILE A 170 -6.70 23.37 8.92
N ILE A 171 -6.58 24.67 8.64
CA ILE A 171 -5.61 25.18 7.66
C ILE A 171 -4.17 24.94 8.12
N ILE A 172 -3.84 25.33 9.35
CA ILE A 172 -2.49 25.22 9.90
C ILE A 172 -2.24 23.82 10.42
N GLY A 173 -3.21 23.15 11.03
CA GLY A 173 -3.05 21.80 11.54
C GLY A 173 -3.05 20.78 10.41
N SER A 174 -4.14 20.64 9.66
CA SER A 174 -4.30 19.53 8.71
C SER A 174 -3.50 19.70 7.41
N PHE A 175 -3.56 20.86 6.74
CA PHE A 175 -2.85 21.04 5.47
C PHE A 175 -1.33 21.09 5.66
N PHE A 176 -0.84 21.80 6.67
CA PHE A 176 0.58 21.80 6.99
C PHE A 176 1.04 20.39 7.36
N MET A 177 0.26 19.64 8.15
CA MET A 177 0.65 18.30 8.57
C MET A 177 0.75 17.30 7.44
N LEU A 178 -0.27 17.23 6.57
CA LEU A 178 -0.21 16.35 5.42
C LEU A 178 0.98 16.70 4.53
N ASN A 179 1.20 17.99 4.26
CA ASN A 179 2.31 18.44 3.44
C ASN A 179 3.68 18.15 4.05
N LEU A 180 3.80 18.30 5.37
CA LEU A 180 5.04 18.04 6.08
C LEU A 180 5.35 16.55 6.13
N VAL A 181 4.35 15.71 6.44
CA VAL A 181 4.50 14.24 6.40
C VAL A 181 4.87 13.76 5.00
N LEU A 182 4.17 14.22 3.96
CA LEU A 182 4.48 13.88 2.57
C LEU A 182 5.88 14.37 2.16
N GLY A 183 6.26 15.59 2.54
CA GLY A 183 7.57 16.16 2.25
C GLY A 183 8.71 15.35 2.86
N VAL A 184 8.56 14.91 4.11
CA VAL A 184 9.57 14.12 4.80
C VAL A 184 9.63 12.70 4.25
N LEU A 185 8.49 12.05 4.05
CA LEU A 185 8.45 10.72 3.46
C LEU A 185 9.09 10.74 2.07
N SER A 186 8.80 11.75 1.26
CA SER A 186 9.43 11.95 -0.04
C SER A 186 10.94 12.13 0.10
N GLY A 187 11.41 12.96 1.03
CA GLY A 187 12.83 13.16 1.30
C GLY A 187 13.56 11.89 1.75
N GLU A 188 12.98 11.13 2.68
CA GLU A 188 13.55 9.87 3.16
C GLU A 188 13.50 8.77 2.10
N PHE A 189 12.42 8.68 1.31
CA PHE A 189 12.35 7.76 0.18
C PHE A 189 13.33 8.11 -0.93
N ALA A 190 13.54 9.40 -1.22
CA ALA A 190 14.54 9.84 -2.18
C ALA A 190 15.96 9.43 -1.71
N LYS A 191 16.26 9.68 -0.43
CA LYS A 191 17.54 9.31 0.18
C LYS A 191 17.78 7.80 0.23
N GLU A 192 16.74 7.01 0.50
CA GLU A 192 16.85 5.55 0.50
C GLU A 192 16.97 5.00 -0.93
N ARG A 193 16.23 5.57 -1.88
CA ARG A 193 16.34 5.23 -3.31
C ARG A 193 17.77 5.49 -3.82
N GLU A 194 18.34 6.65 -3.52
CA GLU A 194 19.72 6.99 -3.88
C GLU A 194 20.73 6.00 -3.28
N ARG A 195 20.55 5.58 -2.02
CA ARG A 195 21.41 4.54 -1.42
C ARG A 195 21.31 3.19 -2.12
N VAL A 196 20.10 2.78 -2.49
CA VAL A 196 19.87 1.52 -3.19
C VAL A 196 20.47 1.57 -4.60
N GLU A 197 20.30 2.68 -5.30
CA GLU A 197 20.85 2.92 -6.63
C GLU A 197 22.38 2.88 -6.62
N ASN A 198 23.04 3.64 -5.74
CA ASN A 198 24.50 3.63 -5.57
C ASN A 198 25.06 2.23 -5.24
N ARG A 199 24.34 1.46 -4.41
CA ARG A 199 24.74 0.07 -4.09
C ARG A 199 24.58 -0.86 -5.29
N SER A 200 23.50 -0.70 -6.05
CA SER A 200 23.24 -1.45 -7.28
C SER A 200 24.32 -1.17 -8.33
N GLU A 201 24.65 0.10 -8.55
CA GLU A 201 25.71 0.52 -9.46
C GLU A 201 27.08 -0.04 -9.06
N PHE A 202 27.43 0.02 -7.77
CA PHE A 202 28.66 -0.57 -7.25
C PHE A 202 28.74 -2.09 -7.51
N LEU A 203 27.65 -2.82 -7.29
CA LEU A 203 27.59 -4.26 -7.55
C LEU A 203 27.70 -4.58 -9.05
N LYS A 204 27.04 -3.79 -9.91
CA LYS A 204 27.14 -3.90 -11.38
C LYS A 204 28.58 -3.67 -11.84
N LEU A 205 29.22 -2.59 -11.37
CA LEU A 205 30.62 -2.28 -11.71
C LEU A 205 31.57 -3.42 -11.29
N ARG A 206 31.39 -3.95 -10.08
CA ARG A 206 32.20 -5.07 -9.59
C ARG A 206 32.01 -6.34 -10.43
N ARG A 207 30.77 -6.63 -10.83
CA ARG A 207 30.46 -7.77 -11.72
C ARG A 207 31.13 -7.58 -13.09
N GLN A 208 31.12 -6.36 -13.62
CA GLN A 208 31.73 -6.05 -14.90
C GLN A 208 33.26 -6.19 -14.87
N GLN A 209 33.93 -5.64 -13.84
CA GLN A 209 35.37 -5.82 -13.65
C GLN A 209 35.78 -7.28 -13.43
N GLN A 210 34.89 -8.11 -12.85
CA GLN A 210 35.13 -9.54 -12.70
C GLN A 210 35.08 -10.24 -14.06
N ILE A 211 34.03 -9.98 -14.85
CA ILE A 211 33.87 -10.54 -16.20
C ILE A 211 35.04 -10.11 -17.10
N GLU A 212 35.47 -8.86 -17.03
CA GLU A 212 36.60 -8.35 -17.82
C GLU A 212 37.92 -9.05 -17.46
N ARG A 213 38.19 -9.25 -16.16
CA ARG A 213 39.37 -10.01 -15.71
C ARG A 213 39.32 -11.48 -16.13
N GLU A 214 38.17 -12.12 -16.02
CA GLU A 214 37.97 -13.51 -16.47
C GLU A 214 38.15 -13.62 -17.99
N LEU A 215 37.58 -12.68 -18.77
CA LEU A 215 37.73 -12.63 -20.22
C LEU A 215 39.19 -12.44 -20.64
N ASN A 216 39.91 -11.51 -20.02
CA ASN A 216 41.34 -11.27 -20.30
C ASN A 216 42.19 -12.50 -19.96
N GLY A 217 41.87 -13.18 -18.85
CA GLY A 217 42.49 -14.45 -18.51
C GLY A 217 42.25 -15.50 -19.59
N TYR A 218 40.99 -15.74 -20.00
CA TYR A 218 40.68 -16.69 -21.06
C TYR A 218 41.39 -16.36 -22.38
N LEU A 219 41.48 -15.07 -22.74
CA LEU A 219 42.19 -14.63 -23.94
C LEU A 219 43.68 -14.99 -23.87
N GLU A 220 44.35 -14.76 -22.74
CA GLU A 220 45.75 -15.13 -22.53
C GLU A 220 45.96 -16.64 -22.69
N TRP A 221 45.09 -17.47 -22.11
CA TRP A 221 45.13 -18.92 -22.26
C TRP A 221 44.94 -19.37 -23.72
N ILE A 222 44.03 -18.74 -24.46
CA ILE A 222 43.79 -19.01 -25.88
C ILE A 222 45.01 -18.65 -26.72
N CYS A 223 45.55 -17.43 -26.55
CA CYS A 223 46.75 -16.97 -27.28
C CYS A 223 47.96 -17.88 -27.01
N LYS A 224 48.16 -18.28 -25.75
CA LYS A 224 49.25 -19.18 -25.38
C LYS A 224 49.10 -20.58 -25.96
N ALA A 225 47.87 -21.09 -26.04
CA ALA A 225 47.61 -22.36 -26.72
C ALA A 225 47.87 -22.26 -28.23
N GLU A 226 47.50 -21.15 -28.87
CA GLU A 226 47.75 -20.89 -30.30
C GLU A 226 49.26 -20.81 -30.60
N GLU A 227 50.04 -20.10 -29.77
CA GLU A 227 51.50 -20.04 -29.89
C GLU A 227 52.16 -21.43 -29.82
N VAL A 228 51.69 -22.29 -28.91
CA VAL A 228 52.21 -23.66 -28.78
C VAL A 228 51.89 -24.51 -30.02
N ILE A 229 50.68 -24.38 -30.57
CA ILE A 229 50.28 -25.09 -31.80
C ILE A 229 51.14 -24.64 -32.99
N LEU A 230 51.36 -23.33 -33.14
CA LEU A 230 52.21 -22.77 -34.20
C LEU A 230 53.67 -23.24 -34.07
N ALA A 231 54.20 -23.27 -32.84
CA ALA A 231 55.54 -23.80 -32.59
C ALA A 231 55.65 -25.31 -32.90
N GLU A 232 54.59 -26.10 -32.69
CA GLU A 232 54.53 -27.51 -33.06
C GLU A 232 54.47 -27.71 -34.58
N GLU A 233 53.74 -26.85 -35.31
CA GLU A 233 53.72 -26.82 -36.79
C GLU A 233 55.09 -26.43 -37.38
N ASP A 234 55.76 -25.43 -36.85
CA ASP A 234 57.11 -25.03 -37.28
C ASP A 234 58.17 -26.09 -36.97
N ALA A 235 58.06 -26.78 -35.83
CA ALA A 235 58.94 -27.89 -35.46
C ALA A 235 58.71 -29.15 -36.33
N THR A 236 57.51 -29.33 -36.87
CA THR A 236 57.18 -30.42 -37.81
C THR A 236 57.39 -30.05 -39.28
N GLY A 237 57.73 -28.80 -39.58
CA GLY A 237 58.13 -28.31 -40.91
C GLY A 237 59.43 -28.91 -41.47
N ASN A 238 60.06 -29.87 -40.77
CA ASN A 238 61.25 -30.58 -41.24
C ASN A 238 61.12 -32.12 -41.15
N PHE A 239 59.91 -32.68 -41.13
CA PHE A 239 59.71 -34.13 -41.21
C PHE A 239 58.61 -34.51 -42.22
N ASP A 240 59.04 -34.99 -43.40
CA ASP A 240 58.21 -35.75 -44.34
C ASP A 240 57.66 -37.00 -43.64
N GLY A 241 56.38 -36.98 -43.27
CA GLY A 241 55.74 -38.13 -42.65
C GLY A 241 54.27 -37.92 -42.38
N ALA A 242 53.42 -38.40 -43.30
CA ALA A 242 51.97 -38.38 -43.19
C ALA A 242 51.45 -38.82 -41.80
N ARG A 243 50.90 -37.88 -41.03
CA ARG A 243 49.98 -38.16 -39.92
C ARG A 243 48.75 -37.27 -40.03
N ARG A 244 47.63 -37.91 -40.37
CA ARG A 244 46.29 -37.32 -40.40
C ARG A 244 45.94 -36.79 -39.01
N ARG A 245 45.66 -35.49 -38.92
CA ARG A 245 45.02 -34.84 -37.76
C ARG A 245 43.60 -35.42 -37.62
N PRO A 246 43.17 -35.93 -36.45
CA PRO A 246 41.77 -36.30 -36.26
C PRO A 246 40.95 -35.01 -36.15
N THR A 247 40.02 -34.82 -37.09
CA THR A 247 38.99 -33.79 -37.00
C THR A 247 38.09 -34.12 -35.81
N ILE A 248 38.23 -33.37 -34.72
CA ILE A 248 37.21 -33.35 -33.68
C ILE A 248 35.98 -32.70 -34.31
N LYS A 249 35.01 -33.54 -34.71
CA LYS A 249 33.66 -33.09 -35.01
C LYS A 249 33.03 -32.64 -33.71
N THR A 250 33.01 -31.34 -33.46
CA THR A 250 32.15 -30.74 -32.44
C THR A 250 30.70 -30.90 -32.89
N LYS A 251 30.12 -32.02 -32.50
CA LYS A 251 28.68 -32.25 -32.57
C LYS A 251 28.04 -31.25 -31.60
N ASN A 252 27.07 -30.49 -32.10
CA ASN A 252 26.12 -29.64 -31.39
C ASN A 252 26.21 -29.67 -29.86
N ASN A 253 26.43 -28.51 -29.24
CA ASN A 253 25.66 -28.16 -28.06
C ASN A 253 25.30 -26.67 -28.08
N LYS A 254 23.99 -26.49 -28.17
CA LYS A 254 23.22 -25.29 -27.90
C LYS A 254 23.48 -24.86 -26.46
N THR A 255 24.03 -23.66 -26.26
CA THR A 255 24.05 -22.89 -25.01
C THR A 255 23.93 -21.42 -25.43
N GLU A 256 22.76 -20.89 -25.79
CA GLU A 256 21.70 -20.46 -24.86
C GLU A 256 22.07 -20.50 -23.37
N LEU A 257 22.80 -19.47 -22.94
CA LEU A 257 22.73 -18.91 -21.58
C LEU A 257 22.83 -17.38 -21.74
N LEU A 258 21.71 -16.64 -21.77
CA LEU A 258 20.94 -16.08 -20.64
C LEU A 258 21.13 -14.56 -20.59
N ASN A 259 20.27 -13.85 -21.33
CA ASN A 259 19.75 -12.56 -20.90
C ASN A 259 18.62 -12.82 -19.89
N PRO A 260 18.55 -12.12 -18.76
CA PRO A 260 17.34 -12.03 -17.96
C PRO A 260 16.51 -10.84 -18.45
N GLU A 261 15.21 -11.07 -18.66
CA GLU A 261 14.06 -10.14 -18.76
C GLU A 261 13.12 -10.66 -19.87
N GLU A 262 11.81 -10.94 -19.74
CA GLU A 262 10.77 -10.86 -18.70
C GLU A 262 9.50 -11.53 -19.33
N GLY A 263 8.62 -12.13 -18.52
CA GLY A 263 7.22 -12.53 -18.86
C GLY A 263 7.03 -13.97 -19.38
N GLU A 264 6.59 -14.96 -18.61
CA GLU A 264 5.19 -15.18 -18.13
C GLU A 264 4.17 -14.93 -19.27
N ASP A 265 3.39 -15.88 -19.81
CA ASP A 265 2.62 -16.92 -19.13
C ASP A 265 2.09 -18.03 -20.06
N ASN A 266 2.12 -19.24 -19.51
CA ASN A 266 1.12 -20.30 -19.49
C ASN A 266 0.46 -20.94 -20.75
N MET A 267 0.44 -22.26 -20.63
CA MET A 267 -0.69 -23.20 -20.83
C MET A 267 -0.73 -24.01 -22.13
N GLY A 268 -0.55 -25.32 -21.96
CA GLY A 268 -1.58 -26.26 -22.39
C GLY A 268 -1.27 -27.09 -23.62
N ASP A 269 -0.57 -28.21 -23.39
CA ASP A 269 -0.87 -29.54 -23.89
C ASP A 269 -1.64 -29.71 -25.21
N ALA A 270 -1.02 -30.44 -26.14
CA ALA A 270 -1.68 -31.58 -26.79
C ALA A 270 -0.65 -32.53 -27.44
N VAL A 271 -0.27 -33.55 -26.69
CA VAL A 271 0.13 -34.85 -27.24
C VAL A 271 -1.08 -35.43 -27.98
N GLY A 272 -0.91 -35.86 -29.24
CA GLY A 272 -2.03 -36.38 -30.02
C GLY A 272 -1.64 -37.06 -31.33
N PHE A 273 -1.23 -38.33 -31.22
CA PHE A 273 -1.45 -39.42 -32.18
C PHE A 273 -1.38 -39.12 -33.69
N ALA A 274 -0.28 -39.51 -34.32
CA ALA A 274 -0.22 -39.77 -35.76
C ALA A 274 -1.07 -41.01 -36.09
N ARG A 275 -2.32 -40.78 -36.52
CA ARG A 275 -3.22 -41.82 -37.05
C ARG A 275 -2.74 -42.33 -38.41
N SER A 276 -2.51 -43.64 -38.45
CA SER A 276 -2.99 -44.59 -39.47
C SER A 276 -3.47 -44.03 -40.82
N SER A 277 -2.77 -44.43 -41.87
CA SER A 277 -3.22 -44.47 -43.27
C SER A 277 -4.64 -45.04 -43.36
N ILE A 278 -5.61 -44.20 -43.74
CA ILE A 278 -6.93 -44.65 -44.19
C ILE A 278 -7.19 -44.02 -45.56
N LYS A 279 -7.17 -44.90 -46.55
CA LYS A 279 -7.67 -44.75 -47.92
C LYS A 279 -9.13 -44.31 -47.84
N SER A 280 -9.42 -43.05 -48.12
CA SER A 280 -10.78 -42.51 -48.24
C SER A 280 -11.00 -41.95 -49.64
N GLY A 281 -12.16 -42.27 -50.21
CA GLY A 281 -12.55 -42.02 -51.58
C GLY A 281 -12.44 -40.56 -52.01
N LYS A 282 -12.46 -40.39 -53.34
CA LYS A 282 -12.24 -39.15 -54.11
C LYS A 282 -13.08 -37.93 -53.72
N GLU A 283 -14.00 -38.04 -52.76
CA GLU A 283 -14.83 -36.92 -52.26
C GLU A 283 -14.27 -36.25 -50.98
N GLY A 284 -13.40 -36.91 -50.20
CA GLY A 284 -12.85 -36.36 -48.95
C GLY A 284 -11.60 -35.45 -49.08
N SER A 285 -10.88 -35.53 -50.21
CA SER A 285 -9.64 -34.77 -50.44
C SER A 285 -9.87 -33.26 -50.60
N ASN A 286 -10.98 -32.88 -51.23
CA ASN A 286 -11.35 -31.48 -51.44
C ASN A 286 -11.84 -30.82 -50.15
N TYR A 287 -12.51 -31.57 -49.28
CA TYR A 287 -12.97 -31.10 -47.97
C TYR A 287 -11.79 -30.78 -47.05
N SER A 288 -10.83 -31.71 -46.92
CA SER A 288 -9.64 -31.49 -46.07
C SER A 288 -8.75 -30.32 -46.55
N LYS A 289 -8.63 -30.10 -47.87
CA LYS A 289 -7.91 -28.95 -48.42
C LYS A 289 -8.64 -27.62 -48.18
N LYS A 290 -9.97 -27.58 -48.32
CA LYS A 290 -10.79 -26.39 -48.01
C LYS A 290 -10.73 -26.06 -46.52
N GLU A 291 -10.80 -27.06 -45.66
CA GLU A 291 -10.69 -26.91 -44.21
C GLU A 291 -9.34 -26.30 -43.81
N ARG A 292 -8.23 -26.82 -44.36
CA ARG A 292 -6.88 -26.27 -44.09
C ARG A 292 -6.74 -24.81 -44.55
N ARG A 293 -7.29 -24.46 -45.72
CA ARG A 293 -7.30 -23.06 -46.20
C ARG A 293 -8.13 -22.16 -45.30
N MET A 294 -9.30 -22.63 -44.84
CA MET A 294 -10.16 -21.88 -43.92
C MET A 294 -9.47 -21.63 -42.58
N ARG A 295 -8.79 -22.63 -42.01
CA ARG A 295 -8.02 -22.47 -40.77
C ARG A 295 -6.89 -21.45 -40.90
N PHE A 296 -6.18 -21.44 -42.04
CA PHE A 296 -5.13 -20.44 -42.30
C PHE A 296 -5.71 -19.02 -42.45
N PHE A 297 -6.86 -18.90 -43.13
CA PHE A 297 -7.54 -17.62 -43.31
C PHE A 297 -8.06 -17.05 -41.98
N ILE A 298 -8.66 -17.87 -41.12
CA ILE A 298 -9.07 -17.47 -39.76
C ILE A 298 -7.87 -17.01 -38.93
N ARG A 299 -6.77 -17.76 -38.94
CA ARG A 299 -5.53 -17.36 -38.24
C ARG A 299 -4.97 -16.03 -38.74
N LYS A 300 -5.14 -15.72 -40.04
CA LYS A 300 -4.74 -14.44 -40.62
C LYS A 300 -5.69 -13.32 -40.19
N ILE A 301 -7.00 -13.55 -40.17
CA ILE A 301 -8.03 -12.58 -39.75
C ILE A 301 -7.85 -12.19 -38.27
N VAL A 302 -7.66 -13.17 -37.38
CA VAL A 302 -7.51 -12.90 -35.94
C VAL A 302 -6.28 -12.04 -35.62
N LYS A 303 -5.26 -12.06 -36.48
CA LYS A 303 -4.06 -11.22 -36.37
C LYS A 303 -4.18 -9.86 -37.06
N THR A 304 -5.32 -9.55 -37.69
CA THR A 304 -5.52 -8.25 -38.32
C THR A 304 -5.86 -7.18 -37.28
N GLN A 305 -5.43 -5.95 -37.55
CA GLN A 305 -5.81 -4.80 -36.73
C GLN A 305 -7.32 -4.58 -36.69
N ALA A 306 -8.05 -4.93 -37.76
CA ALA A 306 -9.49 -4.83 -37.82
C ALA A 306 -10.19 -5.73 -36.78
N PHE A 307 -9.69 -6.96 -36.56
CA PHE A 307 -10.22 -7.85 -35.55
C PHE A 307 -9.98 -7.31 -34.13
N TYR A 308 -8.79 -6.76 -33.87
CA TYR A 308 -8.48 -6.09 -32.61
C TYR A 308 -9.46 -4.93 -32.30
N TRP A 309 -9.67 -4.02 -33.26
CA TRP A 309 -10.62 -2.91 -33.08
C TRP A 309 -12.07 -3.38 -32.93
N THR A 310 -12.47 -4.45 -33.63
CA THR A 310 -13.82 -5.00 -33.50
C THR A 310 -14.06 -5.59 -32.12
N VAL A 311 -13.11 -6.37 -31.59
CA VAL A 311 -13.19 -6.93 -30.23
C VAL A 311 -13.21 -5.81 -29.19
N LEU A 312 -12.35 -4.80 -29.33
CA LEU A 312 -12.32 -3.66 -28.43
C LEU A 312 -13.64 -2.87 -28.44
N CYS A 313 -14.24 -2.65 -29.62
CA CYS A 313 -15.56 -2.03 -29.74
C CYS A 313 -16.66 -2.87 -29.07
N LEU A 314 -16.66 -4.20 -29.24
CA LEU A 314 -17.65 -5.07 -28.60
C LEU A 314 -17.52 -5.08 -27.08
N VAL A 315 -16.29 -5.13 -26.56
CA VAL A 315 -16.03 -5.01 -25.11
C VAL A 315 -16.47 -3.65 -24.60
N GLY A 316 -16.17 -2.57 -25.34
CA GLY A 316 -16.60 -1.21 -25.00
C GLY A 316 -18.12 -1.07 -24.99
N LEU A 317 -18.82 -1.59 -26.00
CA LEU A 317 -20.27 -1.57 -26.08
C LEU A 317 -20.90 -2.37 -24.94
N ASN A 318 -20.36 -3.55 -24.60
CA ASN A 318 -20.85 -4.33 -23.47
C ASN A 318 -20.67 -3.59 -22.14
N THR A 319 -19.52 -2.96 -21.91
CA THR A 319 -19.29 -2.11 -20.73
C THR A 319 -20.28 -0.93 -20.68
N ILE A 320 -20.59 -0.32 -21.83
CA ILE A 320 -21.58 0.76 -21.93
C ILE A 320 -22.99 0.24 -21.64
N CYS A 321 -23.36 -0.94 -22.14
CA CYS A 321 -24.65 -1.57 -21.86
C CYS A 321 -24.84 -1.78 -20.36
N VAL A 322 -23.81 -2.32 -19.68
CA VAL A 322 -23.85 -2.51 -18.22
C VAL A 322 -23.89 -1.16 -17.49
N ALA A 323 -23.15 -0.15 -17.95
CA ALA A 323 -23.14 1.17 -17.33
C ALA A 323 -24.43 1.98 -17.55
N ALA A 324 -25.20 1.68 -18.59
CA ALA A 324 -26.46 2.35 -18.92
C ALA A 324 -27.63 1.92 -18.01
N VAL A 325 -27.48 0.84 -17.24
CA VAL A 325 -28.50 0.37 -16.30
C VAL A 325 -28.66 1.38 -15.16
N HIS A 326 -29.88 1.88 -14.97
CA HIS A 326 -30.20 2.88 -13.93
C HIS A 326 -31.57 2.63 -13.28
N TYR A 327 -31.79 3.21 -12.10
CA TYR A 327 -33.03 3.02 -11.33
C TYR A 327 -34.24 3.66 -12.02
N ASN A 328 -35.38 2.96 -12.04
CA ASN A 328 -36.61 3.33 -12.79
C ASN A 328 -36.39 3.53 -14.31
N GLN A 329 -35.60 2.65 -14.92
CA GLN A 329 -35.43 2.68 -16.37
C GLN A 329 -36.70 2.28 -17.12
N PRO A 330 -36.98 2.88 -18.28
CA PRO A 330 -38.13 2.50 -19.10
C PRO A 330 -38.00 1.05 -19.54
N GLU A 331 -39.13 0.33 -19.63
CA GLU A 331 -39.16 -1.09 -20.02
C GLU A 331 -38.45 -1.34 -21.36
N LEU A 332 -38.54 -0.39 -22.30
CA LEU A 332 -37.80 -0.43 -23.57
C LEU A 332 -36.28 -0.50 -23.43
N LEU A 333 -35.71 0.13 -22.39
CA LEU A 333 -34.27 0.08 -22.14
C LEU A 333 -33.88 -1.24 -21.44
N SER A 334 -34.76 -1.77 -20.58
CA SER A 334 -34.60 -3.09 -19.97
C SER A 334 -34.67 -4.24 -20.99
N ASP A 335 -35.47 -4.08 -22.04
CA ASP A 335 -35.59 -5.08 -23.12
C ASP A 335 -34.45 -4.98 -24.14
N PHE A 336 -33.80 -3.82 -24.24
CA PHE A 336 -32.70 -3.55 -25.19
C PHE A 336 -31.31 -3.94 -24.64
N LEU A 337 -31.09 -3.77 -23.34
CA LEU A 337 -29.86 -4.13 -22.62
C LEU A 337 -29.88 -5.61 -22.23
#